data_AF-A0A7V2V6R7-F1
#
_entry.id   AF-A0A7V2V6R7-F1
#
_cell.length_a   1.000
_cell.length_b   1.000
_cell.length_c   1.000
_cell.angle_alpha   90.00
_cell.angle_beta   90.00
_cell.angle_gamma   90.00
#
_symmetry.space_group_name_H-M   'P 1'
#
loop_
_entity.id
_entity.type
_entity.pdbx_description
1 polymer ?
#
loop_
_entity_poly.entity_id
_entity_poly.type
_entity_poly.pdbx_seq_one_letter_code
_entity_poly.pdbx_strand_id
1 'polypeptide(L)'
;MQKKKVFVFVTKTNTWHDQQILTEAKKASASILKVDFQDWDEFLKIDWSLALVVFWRSSSLGQSNWRLKALKNLEKKGKIVINQGWTKWPKIVYKSFQQKRLASFLGENSSIKTFVFKSKKELINHIKKGNELNFPIIKKPDLGFQGIGVSKIRNLGELERFSDEEISKSIFQNFIENDGDYRVLVLGGRPLGIMKRVAKRGGFLNNLSQGGVGLKVNDKRLRYELMEKATKIAAVFDLGFCGVDLIVDKKTSRSYFLEINTVPQWQGFQKINKINIGKAIVKYCQDLGERNKKRLAFQIEKFYSEAPYLSEDKQFHFYSRLYLWTKKKKYYNSLLKLEKYFLGGKNRKAWDRKIKDLIKQEDFYRKKIINNKIFREKVLANYPRLGLYHELLFRGLMAENIFQVDWQERVFKHIPRKDFLLESKKLLNNFKDLETLSTFAVNYLFLLAFFLKNKNFEREIKDKLICLIKSSTFKEEKCSLKNGFYLLSHCLVAGSEFYSKKIFPEENFFAVVFEKMEKLLQNNFSKISLDNKLEFLVGARLLNKKTDLEEAIQREVEQSWSPIGNFLIDTKNEESKDYSRKDFFSSEHRNVLFLMANYNLLRK
;
A
#
# COMPACT_ATOMS: atom_id res chain seq x y z
N MET A 1 -34.36 10.09 -21.12
CA MET A 1 -32.93 9.80 -21.41
C MET A 1 -32.06 10.32 -20.28
N GLN A 2 -31.33 9.47 -19.55
CA GLN A 2 -30.30 9.97 -18.62
C GLN A 2 -29.21 10.69 -19.43
N LYS A 3 -28.99 11.99 -19.18
CA LYS A 3 -27.87 12.73 -19.79
C LYS A 3 -26.57 11.95 -19.50
N LYS A 4 -25.88 11.49 -20.55
CA LYS A 4 -24.59 10.79 -20.39
C LYS A 4 -23.63 11.71 -19.64
N LYS A 5 -23.14 11.28 -18.48
CA LYS A 5 -22.15 12.02 -17.69
C LYS A 5 -20.90 12.26 -18.53
N VAL A 6 -20.36 13.48 -18.48
CA VAL A 6 -19.21 13.89 -19.28
C VAL A 6 -17.97 13.93 -18.37
N PHE A 7 -16.87 13.34 -18.84
CA PHE A 7 -15.55 13.52 -18.25
C PHE A 7 -14.94 14.80 -18.83
N VAL A 8 -14.60 15.76 -17.99
CA VAL A 8 -13.97 16.99 -18.46
C VAL A 8 -12.46 16.86 -18.35
N PHE A 9 -11.78 17.18 -19.44
CA PHE A 9 -10.34 17.18 -19.55
C PHE A 9 -9.84 18.60 -19.72
N VAL A 10 -9.22 19.14 -18.66
CA VAL A 10 -8.71 20.52 -18.65
C VAL A 10 -7.24 20.53 -19.06
N THR A 11 -6.91 21.14 -20.19
CA THR A 11 -5.53 21.30 -20.66
C THR A 11 -5.39 22.55 -21.51
N LYS A 12 -4.25 23.23 -21.37
CA LYS A 12 -3.86 24.40 -22.18
C LYS A 12 -3.17 24.02 -23.49
N THR A 13 -2.90 22.74 -23.68
CA THR A 13 -2.02 22.27 -24.75
C THR A 13 -2.73 21.33 -25.70
N ASN A 14 -2.06 21.04 -26.81
CA ASN A 14 -2.48 20.02 -27.76
C ASN A 14 -1.35 19.01 -28.02
N THR A 15 -0.73 18.55 -26.93
CA THR A 15 0.39 17.61 -26.98
C THR A 15 -0.04 16.23 -27.45
N TRP A 16 0.95 15.39 -27.77
CA TRP A 16 0.74 13.96 -28.04
C TRP A 16 -0.04 13.25 -26.92
N HIS A 17 0.17 13.63 -25.66
CA HIS A 17 -0.53 13.09 -24.50
C HIS A 17 -2.02 13.41 -24.52
N ASP A 18 -2.35 14.66 -24.84
CA ASP A 18 -3.72 15.17 -24.92
C ASP A 18 -4.47 14.42 -26.04
N GLN A 19 -3.84 14.29 -27.20
CA GLN A 19 -4.40 13.57 -28.36
C GLN A 19 -4.59 12.08 -28.09
N GLN A 20 -3.67 11.44 -27.37
CA GLN A 20 -3.84 10.04 -27.00
C GLN A 20 -5.06 9.82 -26.12
N ILE A 21 -5.31 10.70 -25.13
CA ILE A 21 -6.48 10.60 -24.25
C ILE A 21 -7.77 10.73 -25.08
N LEU A 22 -7.86 11.74 -25.95
CA LEU A 22 -9.04 11.96 -26.80
C LEU A 22 -9.29 10.77 -27.74
N THR A 23 -8.23 10.22 -28.33
CA THR A 23 -8.31 9.04 -29.20
C THR A 23 -8.83 7.82 -28.45
N GLU A 24 -8.30 7.53 -27.27
CA GLU A 24 -8.73 6.39 -26.46
C GLU A 24 -10.13 6.58 -25.87
N ALA A 25 -10.53 7.82 -25.56
CA ALA A 25 -11.89 8.15 -25.16
C ALA A 25 -12.89 7.87 -26.29
N LYS A 26 -12.57 8.26 -27.54
CA LYS A 26 -13.38 7.95 -28.71
C LYS A 26 -13.52 6.44 -28.92
N LYS A 27 -12.41 5.68 -28.82
CA LYS A 27 -12.43 4.20 -28.92
C LYS A 27 -13.29 3.54 -27.85
N ALA A 28 -13.30 4.10 -26.63
CA ALA A 28 -14.08 3.60 -25.51
C ALA A 28 -15.54 4.11 -25.49
N SER A 29 -15.97 4.87 -26.50
CA SER A 29 -17.27 5.57 -26.52
C SER A 29 -17.53 6.39 -25.26
N ALA A 30 -16.46 6.94 -24.68
CA ALA A 30 -16.51 7.76 -23.47
C ALA A 30 -16.87 9.20 -23.84
N SER A 31 -17.90 9.76 -23.20
CA SER A 31 -18.24 11.18 -23.32
C SER A 31 -17.17 12.04 -22.65
N ILE A 32 -16.28 12.64 -23.44
CA ILE A 32 -15.21 13.51 -22.96
C ILE A 32 -15.36 14.92 -23.55
N LEU A 33 -15.12 15.94 -22.73
CA LEU A 33 -15.06 17.34 -23.17
C LEU A 33 -13.68 17.91 -22.86
N LYS A 34 -12.94 18.33 -23.89
CA LYS A 34 -11.71 19.10 -23.71
C LYS A 34 -12.09 20.54 -23.40
N VAL A 35 -11.50 21.09 -22.33
CA VAL A 35 -11.75 22.45 -21.87
C VAL A 35 -10.42 23.17 -21.69
N ASP A 36 -10.36 24.41 -22.16
CA ASP A 36 -9.28 25.36 -21.90
C ASP A 36 -9.88 26.71 -21.48
N PHE A 37 -9.16 27.42 -20.62
CA PHE A 37 -9.54 28.74 -20.13
C PHE A 37 -8.32 29.47 -19.54
N GLN A 38 -8.35 30.79 -19.64
CA GLN A 38 -7.23 31.67 -19.32
C GLN A 38 -7.35 32.32 -17.93
N ASP A 39 -8.58 32.55 -17.46
CA ASP A 39 -8.87 33.25 -16.21
C ASP A 39 -10.14 32.76 -15.49
N TRP A 40 -10.54 33.50 -14.44
CA TRP A 40 -11.71 33.17 -13.62
C TRP A 40 -13.04 33.41 -14.34
N ASP A 41 -13.13 34.40 -15.22
CA ASP A 41 -14.38 34.78 -15.88
C ASP A 41 -14.71 33.78 -16.99
N GLU A 42 -13.71 33.34 -17.74
CA GLU A 42 -13.84 32.20 -18.66
C GLU A 42 -14.22 30.91 -17.92
N PHE A 43 -13.66 30.67 -16.73
CA PHE A 43 -14.02 29.51 -15.90
C PHE A 43 -15.51 29.49 -15.52
N LEU A 44 -16.08 30.67 -15.21
CA LEU A 44 -17.48 30.82 -14.83
C LEU A 44 -18.44 30.57 -16.00
N LYS A 45 -18.01 30.82 -17.24
CA LYS A 45 -18.82 30.59 -18.46
C LYS A 45 -19.00 29.11 -18.82
N ILE A 46 -18.18 28.22 -18.26
CA ILE A 46 -18.24 26.78 -18.57
C ILE A 46 -19.39 26.13 -17.79
N ASP A 47 -20.25 25.39 -18.49
CA ASP A 47 -21.27 24.55 -17.85
C ASP A 47 -20.63 23.29 -17.24
N TRP A 48 -20.45 23.32 -15.92
CA TRP A 48 -19.93 22.20 -15.15
C TRP A 48 -21.01 21.19 -14.74
N SER A 49 -22.29 21.38 -15.07
CA SER A 49 -23.40 20.53 -14.59
C SER A 49 -23.17 19.05 -14.89
N LEU A 50 -22.74 18.72 -16.12
CA LEU A 50 -22.51 17.34 -16.59
C LEU A 50 -21.12 16.77 -16.26
N ALA A 51 -20.20 17.60 -15.77
CA ALA A 51 -18.82 17.24 -15.48
C ALA A 51 -18.71 16.51 -14.13
N LEU A 52 -18.83 15.19 -14.08
CA LEU A 52 -18.69 14.46 -12.79
C LEU A 52 -17.22 14.29 -12.38
N VAL A 53 -16.35 14.01 -13.34
CA VAL A 53 -14.91 13.88 -13.12
C VAL A 53 -14.21 14.93 -13.97
N VAL A 54 -13.28 15.65 -13.35
CA VAL A 54 -12.44 16.66 -14.01
C VAL A 54 -10.99 16.23 -13.93
N PHE A 55 -10.42 15.83 -15.06
CA PHE A 55 -8.99 15.54 -15.18
C PHE A 55 -8.24 16.82 -15.55
N TRP A 56 -7.57 17.39 -14.56
CA TRP A 56 -6.78 18.61 -14.63
C TRP A 56 -5.33 18.32 -15.02
N ARG A 57 -4.92 18.77 -16.20
CA ARG A 57 -3.59 18.52 -16.77
C ARG A 57 -2.79 19.79 -17.08
N SER A 58 -3.02 20.85 -16.31
CA SER A 58 -2.21 22.06 -16.35
C SER A 58 -1.29 22.14 -15.13
N SER A 59 0.03 22.18 -15.36
CA SER A 59 1.06 22.27 -14.31
C SER A 59 1.33 23.71 -13.85
N SER A 60 0.99 24.71 -14.66
CA SER A 60 1.11 26.09 -14.27
C SER A 60 -0.05 26.43 -13.33
N LEU A 61 0.19 26.52 -12.02
CA LEU A 61 -0.75 27.27 -11.16
C LEU A 61 -0.75 28.77 -11.50
N GLY A 62 0.27 29.24 -12.24
CA GLY A 62 0.53 30.65 -12.56
C GLY A 62 0.72 31.49 -11.31
N GLN A 63 1.10 32.75 -11.48
CA GLN A 63 1.27 33.68 -10.38
C GLN A 63 -0.09 34.12 -9.75
N SER A 64 -1.20 33.73 -10.37
CA SER A 64 -2.56 34.10 -10.00
C SER A 64 -3.28 33.05 -9.14
N ASN A 65 -3.90 33.48 -8.03
CA ASN A 65 -4.65 32.61 -7.10
C ASN A 65 -5.92 31.94 -7.69
N TRP A 66 -6.35 32.31 -8.90
CA TRP A 66 -7.62 31.86 -9.46
C TRP A 66 -7.66 30.36 -9.77
N ARG A 67 -6.54 29.70 -10.11
CA ARG A 67 -6.54 28.25 -10.42
C ARG A 67 -6.86 27.41 -9.19
N LEU A 68 -6.30 27.78 -8.05
CA LEU A 68 -6.66 27.18 -6.77
C LEU A 68 -8.13 27.44 -6.44
N LYS A 69 -8.64 28.65 -6.72
CA LYS A 69 -10.05 29.00 -6.59
C LYS A 69 -10.95 28.12 -7.47
N ALA A 70 -10.55 27.86 -8.73
CA ALA A 70 -11.27 27.01 -9.68
C ALA A 70 -11.34 25.56 -9.23
N LEU A 71 -10.20 24.98 -8.84
CA LEU A 71 -10.16 23.62 -8.31
C LEU A 71 -11.04 23.47 -7.06
N LYS A 72 -10.95 24.41 -6.10
CA LYS A 72 -11.82 24.43 -4.90
C LYS A 72 -13.30 24.61 -5.26
N ASN A 73 -13.63 25.40 -6.28
CA ASN A 73 -15.00 25.57 -6.74
C ASN A 73 -15.57 24.28 -7.33
N LEU A 74 -14.79 23.56 -8.14
CA LEU A 74 -15.17 22.26 -8.67
C LEU A 74 -15.43 21.24 -7.56
N GLU A 75 -14.55 21.17 -6.55
CA GLU A 75 -14.75 20.28 -5.40
C GLU A 75 -16.00 20.65 -4.60
N LYS A 76 -16.26 21.95 -4.35
CA LYS A 76 -17.49 22.43 -3.70
C LYS A 76 -18.76 22.07 -4.49
N LYS A 77 -18.68 22.03 -5.82
CA LYS A 77 -19.76 21.56 -6.71
C LYS A 77 -19.90 20.02 -6.74
N GLY A 78 -19.17 19.30 -5.89
CA GLY A 78 -19.21 17.84 -5.79
C GLY A 78 -18.48 17.11 -6.93
N LYS A 79 -17.60 17.79 -7.67
CA LYS A 79 -16.87 17.17 -8.79
C LYS A 79 -15.65 16.39 -8.27
N ILE A 80 -15.35 15.26 -8.91
CA ILE A 80 -14.14 14.49 -8.63
C ILE A 80 -12.99 15.10 -9.43
N VAL A 81 -12.09 15.81 -8.75
CA VAL A 81 -10.95 16.49 -9.39
C VAL A 81 -9.70 15.62 -9.33
N ILE A 82 -9.08 15.37 -10.48
CA ILE A 82 -7.79 14.68 -10.61
C ILE A 82 -6.79 15.72 -11.13
N ASN A 83 -5.85 16.25 -10.37
CA ASN A 83 -5.40 15.85 -9.04
C ASN A 83 -5.94 16.78 -7.93
N GLN A 84 -6.81 16.29 -7.06
CA GLN A 84 -7.24 16.98 -5.83
C GLN A 84 -6.07 17.37 -4.90
N GLY A 85 -4.90 16.72 -4.99
CA GLY A 85 -3.73 17.07 -4.20
C GLY A 85 -3.31 18.55 -4.36
N TRP A 86 -3.65 19.20 -5.47
CA TRP A 86 -3.36 20.62 -5.69
C TRP A 86 -4.20 21.56 -4.81
N THR A 87 -5.42 21.17 -4.41
CA THR A 87 -6.25 21.99 -3.51
C THR A 87 -5.78 21.89 -2.07
N LYS A 88 -5.43 20.68 -1.65
CA LYS A 88 -4.93 20.38 -0.31
C LYS A 88 -3.48 20.84 -0.11
N TRP A 89 -2.64 20.68 -1.13
CA TRP A 89 -1.20 20.94 -1.07
C TRP A 89 -0.72 21.87 -2.20
N PRO A 90 -1.10 23.16 -2.23
CA PRO A 90 -0.71 24.08 -3.30
C PRO A 90 0.82 24.21 -3.47
N LYS A 91 1.57 24.04 -2.37
CA LYS A 91 3.04 24.06 -2.35
C LYS A 91 3.70 22.78 -2.89
N ILE A 92 2.93 21.81 -3.40
CA ILE A 92 3.47 20.56 -3.95
C ILE A 92 4.44 20.78 -5.12
N VAL A 93 4.38 21.94 -5.78
CA VAL A 93 5.32 22.29 -6.86
C VAL A 93 6.75 22.57 -6.37
N TYR A 94 6.95 22.84 -5.07
CA TYR A 94 8.26 23.10 -4.47
C TYR A 94 8.89 21.80 -3.96
N LYS A 95 10.12 21.50 -4.37
CA LYS A 95 10.84 20.27 -3.97
C LYS A 95 11.12 20.24 -2.47
N SER A 96 11.44 21.38 -1.87
CA SER A 96 11.64 21.56 -0.43
C SER A 96 10.39 21.12 0.36
N PHE A 97 9.20 21.53 -0.08
CA PHE A 97 7.94 21.11 0.50
C PHE A 97 7.70 19.61 0.31
N GLN A 98 7.95 19.07 -0.90
CA GLN A 98 7.82 17.64 -1.16
C GLN A 98 8.69 16.81 -0.21
N GLN A 99 9.97 17.15 -0.09
CA GLN A 99 10.94 16.43 0.74
C GLN A 99 10.57 16.52 2.24
N LYS A 100 10.32 17.72 2.76
CA LYS A 100 9.94 17.94 4.17
C LYS A 100 8.66 17.19 4.54
N ARG A 101 7.63 17.28 3.68
CA ARG A 101 6.37 16.60 3.92
C ARG A 101 6.53 15.09 3.90
N LEU A 102 7.27 14.55 2.93
CA LEU A 102 7.47 13.11 2.87
C LEU A 102 8.21 12.59 4.12
N ALA A 103 9.27 13.28 4.54
CA ALA A 103 10.00 12.96 5.76
C ALA A 103 9.09 12.95 7.00
N SER A 104 8.16 13.91 7.12
CA SER A 104 7.23 13.95 8.26
C SER A 104 6.22 12.80 8.29
N PHE A 105 5.90 12.19 7.14
CA PHE A 105 4.89 11.14 7.05
C PHE A 105 5.47 9.73 6.95
N LEU A 106 6.60 9.55 6.27
CA LEU A 106 7.23 8.23 6.05
C LEU A 106 8.57 8.07 6.78
N GLY A 107 8.97 9.06 7.59
CA GLY A 107 10.24 9.10 8.30
C GLY A 107 11.37 9.70 7.47
N GLU A 108 12.41 10.20 8.15
CA GLU A 108 13.52 10.94 7.53
C GLU A 108 14.25 10.14 6.44
N ASN A 109 14.38 8.82 6.64
CA ASN A 109 15.03 7.90 5.71
C ASN A 109 14.24 7.63 4.41
N SER A 110 13.01 8.13 4.29
CA SER A 110 12.20 7.95 3.07
C SER A 110 12.62 8.87 1.92
N SER A 111 13.31 9.96 2.25
CA SER A 111 13.64 11.10 1.38
C SER A 111 15.12 11.47 1.50
N ILE A 112 15.65 12.27 0.57
CA ILE A 112 17.04 12.73 0.70
C ILE A 112 17.04 13.90 1.67
N LYS A 113 17.93 13.88 2.67
CA LYS A 113 18.10 15.03 3.57
C LYS A 113 18.40 16.29 2.73
N THR A 114 17.53 17.28 2.87
CA THR A 114 17.45 18.43 1.96
C THR A 114 17.58 19.71 2.76
N PHE A 115 18.45 20.60 2.29
CA PHE A 115 18.76 21.87 2.92
C PHE A 115 18.36 23.03 2.00
N VAL A 116 17.98 24.14 2.61
CA VAL A 116 17.74 25.43 1.96
C VAL A 116 18.54 26.47 2.72
N PHE A 117 19.11 27.43 2.00
CA PHE A 117 19.95 28.49 2.58
C PHE A 117 19.55 29.82 1.99
N LYS A 118 19.65 30.91 2.76
CA LYS A 118 19.35 32.26 2.29
C LYS A 118 20.50 32.91 1.53
N SER A 119 21.73 32.47 1.79
CA SER A 119 22.94 32.98 1.16
C SER A 119 24.05 31.94 1.04
N LYS A 120 25.03 32.20 0.18
CA LYS A 120 26.26 31.43 0.01
C LYS A 120 27.02 31.33 1.34
N LYS A 121 27.09 32.43 2.11
CA LYS A 121 27.74 32.44 3.44
C LYS A 121 27.12 31.42 4.39
N GLU A 122 25.79 31.33 4.43
CA GLU A 122 25.08 30.36 5.27
C GLU A 122 25.36 28.92 4.85
N LEU A 123 25.32 28.64 3.54
CA LEU A 123 25.65 27.34 2.96
C LEU A 123 27.10 26.92 3.31
N ILE A 124 28.08 27.81 3.09
CA ILE A 124 29.49 27.53 3.39
C ILE A 124 29.68 27.25 4.88
N ASN A 125 29.07 28.06 5.76
CA ASN A 125 29.14 27.84 7.20
C ASN A 125 28.56 26.48 7.61
N HIS A 126 27.45 26.06 6.99
CA HIS A 126 26.86 24.75 7.25
C HIS A 126 27.77 23.61 6.77
N ILE A 127 28.37 23.71 5.58
CA ILE A 127 29.33 22.72 5.06
C ILE A 127 30.55 22.62 5.98
N LYS A 128 31.10 23.74 6.44
CA LYS A 128 32.28 23.77 7.34
C LYS A 128 32.03 23.12 8.70
N LYS A 129 30.77 23.08 9.17
CA LYS A 129 30.40 22.32 10.38
C LYS A 129 30.48 20.80 10.17
N GLY A 130 30.58 20.32 8.93
CA GLY A 130 31.03 18.96 8.57
C GLY A 130 30.06 17.79 8.78
N ASN A 131 28.92 18.01 9.44
CA ASN A 131 28.17 16.87 10.00
C ASN A 131 27.05 16.31 9.10
N GLU A 132 26.49 17.08 8.15
CA GLU A 132 25.26 16.67 7.47
C GLU A 132 25.22 16.88 5.94
N LEU A 133 25.96 17.86 5.41
CA LEU A 133 26.02 18.17 3.98
C LEU A 133 27.48 18.19 3.53
N ASN A 134 27.86 17.20 2.73
CA ASN A 134 29.25 16.93 2.35
C ASN A 134 29.40 16.88 0.83
N PHE A 135 30.58 17.27 0.35
CA PHE A 135 30.90 17.14 -1.07
C PHE A 135 30.99 15.66 -1.50
N PRO A 136 30.53 15.32 -2.72
CA PRO A 136 29.87 16.20 -3.67
C PRO A 136 28.40 16.52 -3.30
N ILE A 137 28.01 17.79 -3.48
CA ILE A 137 26.67 18.32 -3.20
C ILE A 137 25.90 18.48 -4.51
N ILE A 138 24.59 18.27 -4.48
CA ILE A 138 23.68 18.57 -5.57
C ILE A 138 22.86 19.81 -5.24
N LYS A 139 23.00 20.86 -6.06
CA LYS A 139 22.13 22.05 -6.10
C LYS A 139 21.01 21.82 -7.11
N LYS A 140 19.76 22.08 -6.74
CA LYS A 140 18.61 22.03 -7.64
C LYS A 140 17.71 23.25 -7.40
N PRO A 141 17.12 23.87 -8.43
CA PRO A 141 16.08 24.87 -8.21
C PRO A 141 14.90 24.26 -7.46
N ASP A 142 14.43 24.96 -6.43
CA ASP A 142 13.30 24.48 -5.62
C ASP A 142 12.02 24.39 -6.46
N LEU A 143 11.84 25.38 -7.34
CA LEU A 143 10.84 25.40 -8.39
C LEU A 143 11.51 25.21 -9.76
N GLY A 144 11.07 24.22 -10.54
CA GLY A 144 11.63 23.96 -11.87
C GLY A 144 11.41 22.52 -12.33
N PHE A 145 11.58 22.27 -13.63
CA PHE A 145 11.30 20.99 -14.30
C PHE A 145 12.47 20.53 -15.19
N GLN A 146 12.44 19.26 -15.62
CA GLN A 146 13.34 18.67 -16.63
C GLN A 146 14.85 18.70 -16.33
N GLY A 147 15.25 18.89 -15.06
CA GLY A 147 16.65 18.92 -14.64
C GLY A 147 17.39 20.22 -14.99
N ILE A 148 16.68 21.25 -15.45
CA ILE A 148 17.25 22.57 -15.72
C ILE A 148 17.74 23.17 -14.38
N GLY A 149 18.95 23.73 -14.38
CA GLY A 149 19.57 24.35 -13.20
C GLY A 149 20.15 23.40 -12.17
N VAL A 150 20.16 22.08 -12.42
CA VAL A 150 20.75 21.10 -11.50
C VAL A 150 22.27 21.05 -11.67
N SER A 151 23.01 21.24 -10.58
CA SER A 151 24.48 21.25 -10.58
C SER A 151 25.04 20.27 -9.55
N LYS A 152 26.07 19.50 -9.94
CA LYS A 152 26.92 18.75 -9.03
C LYS A 152 28.12 19.62 -8.66
N ILE A 153 28.35 19.76 -7.38
CA ILE A 153 29.33 20.67 -6.77
C ILE A 153 30.32 19.80 -6.00
N ARG A 154 31.59 19.81 -6.38
CA ARG A 154 32.62 18.90 -5.82
C ARG A 154 33.47 19.49 -4.72
N ASN A 155 33.55 20.80 -4.62
CA ASN A 155 34.37 21.51 -3.65
C ASN A 155 33.86 22.95 -3.47
N LEU A 156 34.47 23.69 -2.54
CA LEU A 156 34.13 25.09 -2.28
C LEU A 156 34.37 26.00 -3.50
N GLY A 157 35.40 25.76 -4.30
CA GLY A 157 35.68 26.56 -5.49
C GLY A 157 34.55 26.50 -6.52
N GLU A 158 33.95 25.32 -6.73
CA GLU A 158 32.78 25.16 -7.60
C GLU A 158 31.50 25.85 -7.07
N LEU A 159 31.45 26.27 -5.80
CA LEU A 159 30.33 27.04 -5.24
C LEU A 159 30.40 28.52 -5.62
N GLU A 160 31.58 29.06 -5.89
CA GLU A 160 31.75 30.51 -6.05
C GLU A 160 31.00 31.06 -7.26
N ARG A 161 30.78 30.23 -8.29
CA ARG A 161 30.04 30.57 -9.51
C ARG A 161 28.54 30.87 -9.30
N PHE A 162 27.98 30.60 -8.12
CA PHE A 162 26.55 30.82 -7.85
C PHE A 162 26.32 32.09 -7.05
N SER A 163 25.34 32.90 -7.44
CA SER A 163 24.93 34.10 -6.70
C SER A 163 24.11 33.76 -5.45
N ASP A 164 24.03 34.68 -4.48
CA ASP A 164 23.15 34.51 -3.31
C ASP A 164 21.68 34.33 -3.71
N GLU A 165 21.24 35.00 -4.77
CA GLU A 165 19.88 34.84 -5.30
C GLU A 165 19.64 33.41 -5.79
N GLU A 166 20.57 32.84 -6.56
CA GLU A 166 20.48 31.45 -7.01
C GLU A 166 20.49 30.45 -5.85
N ILE A 167 21.33 30.70 -4.84
CA ILE A 167 21.38 29.87 -3.63
C ILE A 167 20.03 29.91 -2.91
N SER A 168 19.45 31.10 -2.72
CA SER A 168 18.18 31.31 -2.03
C SER A 168 16.97 30.61 -2.68
N LYS A 169 17.03 30.39 -4.00
CA LYS A 169 15.99 29.72 -4.80
C LYS A 169 16.26 28.22 -5.01
N SER A 170 17.28 27.67 -4.36
CA SER A 170 17.73 26.29 -4.56
C SER A 170 17.62 25.43 -3.30
N ILE A 171 17.48 24.13 -3.52
CA ILE A 171 17.70 23.09 -2.51
C ILE A 171 19.07 22.46 -2.69
N PHE A 172 19.64 21.99 -1.58
CA PHE A 172 20.94 21.32 -1.52
C PHE A 172 20.79 19.94 -0.90
N GLN A 173 21.41 18.94 -1.52
CA GLN A 173 21.32 17.54 -1.11
C GLN A 173 22.68 16.86 -1.27
N ASN A 174 23.00 15.89 -0.40
CA ASN A 174 24.15 15.03 -0.63
C ASN A 174 23.98 14.27 -1.95
N PHE A 175 25.06 14.13 -2.72
CA PHE A 175 25.06 13.28 -3.91
C PHE A 175 24.87 11.82 -3.52
N ILE A 176 23.84 11.18 -4.10
CA ILE A 176 23.62 9.75 -3.97
C ILE A 176 24.29 9.05 -5.15
N GLU A 177 25.24 8.16 -4.87
CA GLU A 177 25.90 7.38 -5.91
C GLU A 177 24.92 6.37 -6.52
N ASN A 178 24.74 6.41 -7.84
CA ASN A 178 23.69 5.67 -8.53
C ASN A 178 24.12 5.22 -9.94
N ASP A 179 23.30 4.40 -10.59
CA ASP A 179 23.43 3.98 -12.00
C ASP A 179 22.25 4.47 -12.86
N GLY A 180 21.48 5.43 -12.35
CA GLY A 180 20.20 5.80 -12.90
C GLY A 180 19.22 6.22 -11.81
N ASP A 181 18.13 6.82 -12.26
CA ASP A 181 16.96 7.05 -11.42
C ASP A 181 15.77 6.24 -11.95
N TYR A 182 14.76 6.05 -11.12
CA TYR A 182 13.61 5.22 -11.40
C TYR A 182 12.35 6.07 -11.36
N ARG A 183 11.59 6.07 -12.45
CA ARG A 183 10.27 6.70 -12.52
C ARG A 183 9.18 5.65 -12.42
N VAL A 184 8.28 5.82 -11.47
CA VAL A 184 7.02 5.07 -11.36
C VAL A 184 5.87 6.00 -11.72
N LEU A 185 5.02 5.62 -12.67
CA LEU A 185 3.74 6.30 -12.87
C LEU A 185 2.69 5.65 -11.99
N VAL A 186 1.97 6.45 -11.20
CA VAL A 186 0.88 6.01 -10.33
C VAL A 186 -0.43 6.57 -10.89
N LEU A 187 -1.44 5.72 -11.07
CA LEU A 187 -2.78 6.08 -11.48
C LEU A 187 -3.80 5.40 -10.57
N GLY A 188 -4.68 6.21 -10.00
CA GLY A 188 -5.74 5.75 -9.13
C GLY A 188 -5.27 5.11 -7.82
N GLY A 189 -4.05 5.46 -7.36
CA GLY A 189 -3.37 4.77 -6.25
C GLY A 189 -2.62 3.48 -6.65
N ARG A 190 -2.73 2.99 -7.89
CA ARG A 190 -1.98 1.81 -8.39
C ARG A 190 -0.78 2.23 -9.23
N PRO A 191 0.35 1.49 -9.18
CA PRO A 191 1.44 1.72 -10.12
C PRO A 191 1.03 1.23 -11.52
N LEU A 192 1.30 2.02 -12.56
CA LEU A 192 1.15 1.60 -13.95
C LEU A 192 2.37 0.86 -14.47
N GLY A 193 3.54 1.05 -13.86
CA GLY A 193 4.80 0.51 -14.37
C GLY A 193 5.99 1.20 -13.72
N ILE A 194 7.18 0.86 -14.17
CA ILE A 194 8.42 1.52 -13.74
C ILE A 194 9.39 1.52 -14.90
N MET A 195 10.17 2.60 -15.03
CA MET A 195 11.32 2.65 -15.93
C MET A 195 12.53 3.15 -15.18
N LYS A 196 13.70 2.64 -15.53
CA LYS A 196 14.98 3.25 -15.14
C LYS A 196 15.38 4.25 -16.21
N ARG A 197 15.89 5.40 -15.81
CA ARG A 197 16.48 6.38 -16.71
C ARG A 197 17.97 6.48 -16.40
N VAL A 198 18.79 6.47 -17.43
CA VAL A 198 20.25 6.49 -17.31
C VAL A 198 20.78 7.68 -18.09
N ALA A 199 21.69 8.43 -17.48
CA ALA A 199 22.38 9.54 -18.13
C ALA A 199 23.18 9.06 -19.35
N LYS A 200 23.47 9.97 -20.29
CA LYS A 200 24.48 9.74 -21.32
C LYS A 200 25.86 9.55 -20.68
N ARG A 201 26.78 8.86 -21.39
CA ARG A 201 28.16 8.62 -20.94
C ARG A 201 28.80 9.95 -20.48
N GLY A 202 29.27 9.99 -19.22
CA GLY A 202 29.88 11.18 -18.60
C GLY A 202 28.90 12.15 -17.91
N GLY A 203 27.58 12.00 -18.08
CA GLY A 203 26.56 12.82 -17.41
C GLY A 203 26.10 12.25 -16.06
N PHE A 204 25.64 13.12 -15.15
CA PHE A 204 25.01 12.70 -13.88
C PHE A 204 23.48 12.92 -13.88
N LEU A 205 22.94 13.58 -14.90
CA LEU A 205 21.51 13.84 -15.05
C LEU A 205 20.86 12.73 -15.88
N ASN A 206 19.97 11.98 -15.25
CA ASN A 206 19.35 10.79 -15.83
C ASN A 206 18.06 11.08 -16.62
N ASN A 207 17.56 12.32 -16.62
CA ASN A 207 16.29 12.68 -17.24
C ASN A 207 16.29 12.44 -18.77
N LEU A 208 15.21 11.82 -19.29
CA LEU A 208 15.02 11.61 -20.74
C LEU A 208 15.05 12.93 -21.54
N SER A 209 14.54 14.02 -20.97
CA SER A 209 14.55 15.36 -21.59
C SER A 209 15.95 15.93 -21.79
N GLN A 210 16.96 15.41 -21.09
CA GLN A 210 18.37 15.77 -21.24
C GLN A 210 19.14 14.71 -22.05
N GLY A 211 18.43 13.89 -22.82
CA GLY A 211 19.01 12.85 -23.67
C GLY A 211 19.34 11.53 -22.95
N GLY A 212 18.90 11.34 -21.70
CA GLY A 212 19.02 10.05 -21.02
C GLY A 212 18.26 8.92 -21.73
N VAL A 213 18.68 7.68 -21.52
CA VAL A 213 18.05 6.48 -22.10
C VAL A 213 17.11 5.85 -21.08
N GLY A 214 15.89 5.53 -21.50
CA GLY A 214 14.93 4.81 -20.67
C GLY A 214 15.03 3.30 -20.87
N LEU A 215 15.16 2.56 -19.77
CA LEU A 215 15.35 1.12 -19.74
C LEU A 215 14.23 0.43 -18.93
N LYS A 216 13.91 -0.79 -19.33
CA LYS A 216 13.03 -1.67 -18.56
C LYS A 216 13.75 -2.13 -17.29
N VAL A 217 13.05 -2.09 -16.16
CA VAL A 217 13.55 -2.69 -14.92
C VAL A 217 13.22 -4.19 -14.96
N ASN A 218 14.24 -5.04 -14.91
CA ASN A 218 14.07 -6.50 -14.96
C ASN A 218 14.05 -7.15 -13.58
N ASP A 219 14.72 -6.54 -12.58
CA ASP A 219 14.68 -7.02 -11.20
C ASP A 219 13.26 -6.91 -10.63
N LYS A 220 12.63 -8.07 -10.41
CA LYS A 220 11.24 -8.15 -9.93
C LYS A 220 11.08 -7.60 -8.51
N ARG A 221 12.04 -7.87 -7.61
CA ARG A 221 11.97 -7.45 -6.21
C ARG A 221 12.08 -5.93 -6.12
N LEU A 222 13.06 -5.35 -6.83
CA LEU A 222 13.25 -3.91 -6.87
C LEU A 222 12.02 -3.20 -7.45
N ARG A 223 11.39 -3.77 -8.49
CA ARG A 223 10.14 -3.22 -9.03
C ARG A 223 9.04 -3.12 -7.98
N TYR A 224 8.79 -4.20 -7.23
CA TYR A 224 7.76 -4.19 -6.19
C TYR A 224 8.05 -3.16 -5.10
N GLU A 225 9.29 -3.13 -4.61
CA GLU A 225 9.71 -2.17 -3.58
C GLU A 225 9.47 -0.72 -4.03
N LEU A 226 9.97 -0.36 -5.21
CA LEU A 226 9.88 1.01 -5.71
C LEU A 226 8.44 1.39 -6.09
N MET A 227 7.66 0.45 -6.62
CA MET A 227 6.24 0.66 -6.92
C MET A 227 5.40 0.89 -5.66
N GLU A 228 5.61 0.08 -4.62
CA GLU A 228 4.93 0.26 -3.32
C GLU A 228 5.34 1.58 -2.66
N LYS A 229 6.64 1.92 -2.72
CA LYS A 229 7.12 3.22 -2.21
C LYS A 229 6.47 4.38 -2.95
N ALA A 230 6.35 4.29 -4.28
CA ALA A 230 5.72 5.32 -5.09
C ALA A 230 4.23 5.51 -4.80
N THR A 231 3.48 4.43 -4.54
CA THR A 231 2.05 4.56 -4.18
C THR A 231 1.85 5.18 -2.80
N LYS A 232 2.73 4.87 -1.84
CA LYS A 232 2.75 5.55 -0.52
C LYS A 232 3.03 7.03 -0.68
N ILE A 233 4.03 7.39 -1.49
CA ILE A 233 4.34 8.79 -1.81
C ILE A 233 3.12 9.46 -2.46
N ALA A 234 2.50 8.87 -3.47
CA ALA A 234 1.31 9.45 -4.11
C ALA A 234 0.14 9.68 -3.12
N ALA A 235 -0.05 8.76 -2.17
CA ALA A 235 -1.07 8.88 -1.12
C ALA A 235 -0.80 10.03 -0.14
N VAL A 236 0.46 10.29 0.25
CA VAL A 236 0.85 11.41 1.13
C VAL A 236 0.44 12.78 0.57
N PHE A 237 0.36 12.88 -0.76
CA PHE A 237 0.02 14.10 -1.49
C PHE A 237 -1.37 14.06 -2.14
N ASP A 238 -2.19 13.04 -1.89
CA ASP A 238 -3.53 12.90 -2.47
C ASP A 238 -3.55 12.95 -4.01
N LEU A 239 -2.55 12.39 -4.68
CA LEU A 239 -2.42 12.45 -6.15
C LEU A 239 -3.07 11.24 -6.82
N GLY A 240 -4.03 11.50 -7.70
CA GLY A 240 -4.71 10.48 -8.51
C GLY A 240 -3.91 10.06 -9.75
N PHE A 241 -3.08 10.94 -10.31
CA PHE A 241 -2.15 10.62 -11.39
C PHE A 241 -0.84 11.39 -11.24
N CYS A 242 0.28 10.71 -11.05
CA CYS A 242 1.59 11.34 -10.92
C CYS A 242 2.74 10.44 -11.37
N GLY A 243 3.89 11.06 -11.63
CA GLY A 243 5.17 10.38 -11.74
C GLY A 243 5.98 10.59 -10.47
N VAL A 244 6.45 9.50 -9.87
CA VAL A 244 7.32 9.55 -8.69
C VAL A 244 8.71 9.13 -9.13
N ASP A 245 9.68 10.00 -8.89
CA ASP A 245 11.09 9.76 -9.19
C ASP A 245 11.80 9.31 -7.92
N LEU A 246 12.52 8.20 -8.04
CA LEU A 246 13.24 7.53 -6.98
C LEU A 246 14.69 7.31 -7.42
N ILE A 247 15.61 7.26 -6.47
CA ILE A 247 17.01 6.91 -6.72
C ILE A 247 17.42 5.80 -5.77
N VAL A 248 18.29 4.90 -6.24
CA VAL A 248 18.84 3.83 -5.40
C VAL A 248 20.31 4.12 -5.20
N ASP A 249 20.72 4.16 -3.93
CA ASP A 249 22.11 4.29 -3.55
C ASP A 249 22.84 2.96 -3.81
N LYS A 250 23.87 3.00 -4.65
CA LYS A 250 24.71 1.83 -4.97
C LYS A 250 25.42 1.25 -3.74
N LYS A 251 25.78 2.07 -2.75
CA LYS A 251 26.55 1.62 -1.59
C LYS A 251 25.68 0.91 -0.57
N THR A 252 24.51 1.48 -0.30
CA THR A 252 23.62 1.00 0.76
C THR A 252 22.44 0.17 0.24
N SER A 253 22.25 0.13 -1.08
CA SER A 253 21.04 -0.40 -1.75
C SER A 253 19.73 0.25 -1.28
N ARG A 254 19.79 1.40 -0.60
CA ARG A 254 18.61 2.11 -0.11
C ARG A 254 18.01 2.96 -1.22
N SER A 255 16.68 2.92 -1.32
CA SER A 255 15.93 3.78 -2.22
C SER A 255 15.58 5.11 -1.55
N TYR A 256 15.65 6.23 -2.26
CA TYR A 256 15.30 7.58 -1.80
C TYR A 256 14.37 8.27 -2.78
N PHE A 257 13.50 9.13 -2.24
CA PHE A 257 12.62 9.97 -3.04
C PHE A 257 13.35 11.20 -3.61
N LEU A 258 13.21 11.43 -4.92
CA LEU A 258 13.78 12.60 -5.62
C LEU A 258 12.78 13.74 -5.81
N GLU A 259 11.70 13.48 -6.55
CA GLU A 259 10.68 14.47 -6.87
C GLU A 259 9.37 13.81 -7.31
N ILE A 260 8.27 14.56 -7.18
CA ILE A 260 6.98 14.22 -7.76
C ILE A 260 6.72 15.11 -8.96
N ASN A 261 6.34 14.50 -10.07
CA ASN A 261 5.74 15.15 -11.22
C ASN A 261 4.21 14.97 -11.19
N THR A 262 3.49 16.05 -10.92
CA THR A 262 2.02 16.08 -10.80
C THR A 262 1.30 16.13 -12.15
N VAL A 263 2.02 16.40 -13.24
CA VAL A 263 1.52 16.42 -14.63
C VAL A 263 2.53 15.64 -15.49
N PRO A 264 2.70 14.33 -15.25
CA PRO A 264 3.80 13.58 -15.85
C PRO A 264 3.58 13.35 -17.35
N GLN A 265 4.66 13.35 -18.11
CA GLN A 265 4.68 12.89 -19.49
C GLN A 265 4.97 11.38 -19.52
N TRP A 266 4.37 10.64 -20.46
CA TRP A 266 4.43 9.18 -20.45
C TRP A 266 4.76 8.51 -21.80
N GLN A 267 5.12 9.25 -22.85
CA GLN A 267 5.33 8.67 -24.18
C GLN A 267 6.47 7.64 -24.18
N GLY A 268 7.64 8.02 -23.64
CA GLY A 268 8.77 7.09 -23.48
C GLY A 268 8.46 5.95 -22.50
N PHE A 269 7.81 6.27 -21.37
CA PHE A 269 7.42 5.29 -20.36
C PHE A 269 6.50 4.20 -20.93
N GLN A 270 5.48 4.60 -21.70
CA GLN A 270 4.53 3.70 -22.35
C GLN A 270 5.23 2.76 -23.33
N LYS A 271 6.18 3.25 -24.13
CA LYS A 271 6.97 2.41 -25.06
C LYS A 271 7.76 1.34 -24.30
N ILE A 272 8.42 1.71 -23.20
CA ILE A 272 9.24 0.79 -22.38
C ILE A 272 8.38 -0.26 -21.67
N ASN A 273 7.28 0.16 -21.07
CA ASN A 273 6.41 -0.73 -20.28
C ASN A 273 5.41 -1.50 -21.15
N LYS A 274 5.22 -1.12 -22.42
CA LYS A 274 4.23 -1.68 -23.36
C LYS A 274 2.79 -1.58 -22.83
N ILE A 275 2.42 -0.42 -22.29
CA ILE A 275 1.11 -0.17 -21.67
C ILE A 275 0.45 1.05 -22.30
N ASN A 276 -0.82 0.94 -22.72
CA ASN A 276 -1.58 2.08 -23.21
C ASN A 276 -2.09 2.94 -22.03
N ILE A 277 -1.38 4.02 -21.73
CA ILE A 277 -1.67 4.88 -20.58
C ILE A 277 -2.88 5.77 -20.84
N GLY A 278 -3.11 6.24 -22.07
CA GLY A 278 -4.33 6.97 -22.43
C GLY A 278 -5.58 6.14 -22.13
N LYS A 279 -5.59 4.86 -22.54
CA LYS A 279 -6.67 3.92 -22.23
C LYS A 279 -6.85 3.72 -20.73
N ALA A 280 -5.75 3.59 -19.98
CA ALA A 280 -5.79 3.44 -18.53
C ALA A 280 -6.41 4.67 -17.83
N ILE A 281 -6.05 5.89 -18.28
CA ILE A 281 -6.60 7.16 -17.76
C ILE A 281 -8.10 7.26 -18.05
N VAL A 282 -8.53 6.97 -19.29
CA VAL A 282 -9.95 7.01 -19.67
C VAL A 282 -10.76 6.02 -18.83
N LYS A 283 -10.28 4.78 -18.74
CA LYS A 283 -10.91 3.74 -17.90
C LYS A 283 -10.98 4.16 -16.44
N TYR A 284 -9.92 4.75 -15.89
CA TYR A 284 -9.91 5.26 -14.53
C TYR A 284 -10.96 6.36 -14.32
N CYS A 285 -11.08 7.32 -15.25
CA CYS A 285 -12.10 8.36 -15.18
C CYS A 285 -13.52 7.77 -15.24
N GLN A 286 -13.76 6.78 -16.11
CA GLN A 286 -15.03 6.05 -16.18
C GLN A 286 -15.35 5.34 -14.86
N ASP A 287 -14.40 4.53 -14.36
CA ASP A 287 -14.54 3.78 -13.11
C ASP A 287 -14.76 4.74 -11.91
N LEU A 288 -14.27 5.99 -11.96
CA LEU A 288 -14.56 7.05 -10.98
C LEU A 288 -15.95 7.69 -11.15
N GLY A 289 -16.39 7.93 -12.38
CA GLY A 289 -17.73 8.48 -12.65
C GLY A 289 -18.87 7.50 -12.36
N GLU A 290 -18.54 6.21 -12.35
CA GLU A 290 -19.45 5.10 -12.03
C GLU A 290 -19.45 4.71 -10.55
N ARG A 291 -18.69 5.41 -9.69
CA ARG A 291 -18.67 5.13 -8.24
C ARG A 291 -20.07 5.08 -7.68
N ASN A 292 -20.41 3.93 -7.12
CA ASN A 292 -21.75 3.67 -6.62
C ASN A 292 -21.67 2.80 -5.38
N LYS A 293 -22.26 3.28 -4.27
CA LYS A 293 -22.35 2.54 -3.01
C LYS A 293 -22.93 1.13 -3.20
N LYS A 294 -23.99 0.98 -4.02
CA LYS A 294 -24.62 -0.33 -4.33
C LYS A 294 -23.68 -1.30 -5.05
N ARG A 295 -22.64 -0.82 -5.73
CA ARG A 295 -21.67 -1.63 -6.50
C ARG A 295 -20.26 -1.60 -5.90
N LEU A 296 -20.11 -1.09 -4.68
CA LEU A 296 -18.81 -0.90 -4.02
C LEU A 296 -17.98 -2.20 -3.99
N ALA A 297 -18.59 -3.30 -3.55
CA ALA A 297 -17.93 -4.60 -3.50
C ALA A 297 -17.43 -5.04 -4.89
N PHE A 298 -18.27 -4.93 -5.92
CA PHE A 298 -17.87 -5.26 -7.28
C PHE A 298 -16.71 -4.38 -7.78
N GLN A 299 -16.76 -3.08 -7.49
CA GLN A 299 -15.72 -2.13 -7.90
C GLN A 299 -14.38 -2.44 -7.23
N ILE A 300 -14.37 -2.75 -5.93
CA ILE A 300 -13.18 -3.16 -5.19
C ILE A 300 -12.64 -4.49 -5.73
N GLU A 301 -13.51 -5.49 -5.89
CA GLU A 301 -13.10 -6.82 -6.36
C GLU A 301 -12.43 -6.76 -7.73
N LYS A 302 -13.03 -5.99 -8.67
CA LYS A 302 -12.46 -5.69 -9.98
C LYS A 302 -11.12 -4.97 -9.85
N PHE A 303 -11.04 -3.95 -9.00
CA PHE A 303 -9.85 -3.12 -8.85
C PHE A 303 -8.61 -3.90 -8.40
N TYR A 304 -8.77 -4.83 -7.44
CA TYR A 304 -7.70 -5.70 -6.95
C TYR A 304 -7.44 -6.90 -7.88
N SER A 305 -8.48 -7.50 -8.48
CA SER A 305 -8.29 -8.62 -9.42
C SER A 305 -7.54 -8.21 -10.69
N GLU A 306 -7.68 -6.95 -11.11
CA GLU A 306 -6.97 -6.36 -12.26
C GLU A 306 -5.63 -5.68 -11.86
N ALA A 307 -5.03 -6.02 -10.72
CA ALA A 307 -3.79 -5.41 -10.23
C ALA A 307 -2.57 -6.36 -10.29
N PRO A 308 -1.96 -6.58 -11.47
CA PRO A 308 -0.82 -7.49 -11.64
C PRO A 308 0.46 -7.04 -10.91
N TYR A 309 0.47 -5.82 -10.36
CA TYR A 309 1.61 -5.19 -9.68
C TYR A 309 1.64 -5.45 -8.18
N LEU A 310 0.60 -6.07 -7.62
CA LEU A 310 0.69 -6.60 -6.26
C LEU A 310 1.83 -7.63 -6.20
N SER A 311 2.58 -7.63 -5.12
CA SER A 311 3.56 -8.69 -4.85
C SER A 311 2.84 -10.04 -4.77
N GLU A 312 3.55 -11.13 -5.05
CA GLU A 312 2.92 -12.45 -5.09
C GLU A 312 2.32 -12.87 -3.73
N ASP A 313 2.88 -12.42 -2.60
CA ASP A 313 2.28 -12.65 -1.28
C ASP A 313 0.93 -11.95 -1.12
N LYS A 314 0.79 -10.70 -1.60
CA LYS A 314 -0.46 -9.95 -1.56
C LYS A 314 -1.51 -10.51 -2.51
N GLN A 315 -1.09 -10.93 -3.71
CA GLN A 315 -1.98 -11.63 -4.63
C GLN A 315 -2.46 -12.95 -4.02
N PHE A 316 -1.54 -13.73 -3.43
CA PHE A 316 -1.89 -14.99 -2.79
C PHE A 316 -2.86 -14.76 -1.64
N HIS A 317 -2.61 -13.77 -0.78
CA HIS A 317 -3.48 -13.39 0.33
C HIS A 317 -4.90 -13.01 -0.14
N PHE A 318 -5.00 -12.15 -1.16
CA PHE A 318 -6.27 -11.74 -1.72
C PHE A 318 -7.06 -12.92 -2.30
N TYR A 319 -6.43 -13.71 -3.17
CA TYR A 319 -7.10 -14.81 -3.86
C TYR A 319 -7.38 -16.01 -2.95
N SER A 320 -6.51 -16.33 -2.00
CA SER A 320 -6.70 -17.47 -1.09
C SER A 320 -7.92 -17.24 -0.19
N ARG A 321 -8.06 -16.04 0.37
CA ARG A 321 -9.22 -15.67 1.18
C ARG A 321 -10.52 -15.73 0.39
N LEU A 322 -10.56 -15.09 -0.78
CA LEU A 322 -11.78 -15.12 -1.60
C LEU A 322 -12.09 -16.53 -2.12
N TYR A 323 -11.09 -17.34 -2.44
CA TYR A 323 -11.30 -18.73 -2.83
C TYR A 323 -11.83 -19.56 -1.67
N LEU A 324 -11.18 -19.55 -0.51
CA LEU A 324 -11.60 -20.35 0.65
C LEU A 324 -13.00 -19.93 1.14
N TRP A 325 -13.30 -18.63 1.07
CA TRP A 325 -14.62 -18.09 1.45
C TRP A 325 -15.74 -18.42 0.46
N THR A 326 -15.46 -18.44 -0.85
CA THR A 326 -16.52 -18.48 -1.89
C THR A 326 -16.53 -19.74 -2.74
N LYS A 327 -15.42 -20.49 -2.74
CA LYS A 327 -15.10 -21.61 -3.62
C LYS A 327 -15.22 -21.30 -5.12
N LYS A 328 -15.21 -20.03 -5.52
CA LYS A 328 -15.31 -19.61 -6.93
C LYS A 328 -14.04 -19.97 -7.74
N LYS A 329 -14.24 -20.65 -8.88
CA LYS A 329 -13.16 -21.11 -9.78
C LYS A 329 -12.23 -19.99 -10.28
N LYS A 330 -12.73 -18.76 -10.47
CA LYS A 330 -11.89 -17.63 -10.92
C LYS A 330 -10.72 -17.34 -9.98
N TYR A 331 -10.92 -17.43 -8.66
CA TYR A 331 -9.87 -17.18 -7.67
C TYR A 331 -8.90 -18.37 -7.59
N TYR A 332 -9.43 -19.59 -7.69
CA TYR A 332 -8.62 -20.80 -7.80
C TYR A 332 -7.65 -20.75 -8.99
N ASN A 333 -8.15 -20.36 -10.17
CA ASN A 333 -7.31 -20.21 -11.37
C ASN A 333 -6.20 -19.17 -11.18
N SER A 334 -6.44 -18.11 -10.42
CA SER A 334 -5.39 -17.14 -10.06
C SER A 334 -4.37 -17.74 -9.08
N LEU A 335 -4.79 -18.54 -8.11
CA LEU A 335 -3.90 -19.23 -7.18
C LEU A 335 -3.00 -20.27 -7.87
N LEU A 336 -3.50 -20.99 -8.87
CA LEU A 336 -2.69 -21.92 -9.67
C LEU A 336 -1.50 -21.23 -10.35
N LYS A 337 -1.64 -19.97 -10.75
CA LYS A 337 -0.54 -19.17 -11.31
C LYS A 337 0.52 -18.82 -10.27
N LEU A 338 0.17 -18.86 -8.98
CA LEU A 338 1.04 -18.54 -7.84
C LEU A 338 1.62 -19.81 -7.18
N GLU A 339 1.24 -21.01 -7.64
CA GLU A 339 1.68 -22.29 -7.08
C GLU A 339 3.22 -22.39 -7.04
N LYS A 340 3.91 -22.05 -8.14
CA LYS A 340 5.39 -22.07 -8.19
C LYS A 340 6.02 -21.11 -7.17
N TYR A 341 5.45 -19.93 -6.99
CA TYR A 341 5.92 -18.97 -5.99
C TYR A 341 5.73 -19.54 -4.57
N PHE A 342 4.57 -20.15 -4.32
CA PHE A 342 4.17 -20.60 -3.00
C PHE A 342 4.83 -21.94 -2.59
N LEU A 343 4.82 -22.96 -3.45
CA LEU A 343 5.35 -24.29 -3.16
C LEU A 343 6.77 -24.51 -3.72
N GLY A 344 7.28 -23.61 -4.56
CA GLY A 344 8.57 -23.76 -5.24
C GLY A 344 8.51 -24.59 -6.54
N GLY A 345 7.42 -25.30 -6.78
CA GLY A 345 7.19 -26.15 -7.94
C GLY A 345 6.06 -27.16 -7.72
N LYS A 346 5.96 -28.17 -8.59
CA LYS A 346 4.87 -29.17 -8.58
C LYS A 346 5.29 -30.58 -8.15
N ASN A 347 6.52 -30.75 -7.67
CA ASN A 347 7.06 -32.06 -7.32
C ASN A 347 7.76 -32.04 -5.98
N ARG A 348 7.91 -33.23 -5.38
CA ARG A 348 8.50 -33.44 -4.06
C ARG A 348 9.89 -32.80 -3.90
N LYS A 349 10.75 -32.88 -4.92
CA LYS A 349 12.10 -32.27 -4.90
C LYS A 349 12.03 -30.74 -4.81
N ALA A 350 11.08 -30.11 -5.52
CA ALA A 350 10.88 -28.67 -5.47
C ALA A 350 10.33 -28.21 -4.11
N TRP A 351 9.42 -28.99 -3.51
CA TRP A 351 8.87 -28.71 -2.18
C TRP A 351 9.94 -28.82 -1.10
N ASP A 352 10.74 -29.89 -1.10
CA ASP A 352 11.89 -30.06 -0.18
C ASP A 352 12.87 -28.88 -0.30
N ARG A 353 13.16 -28.43 -1.53
CA ARG A 353 13.99 -27.24 -1.76
C ARG A 353 13.37 -25.98 -1.18
N LYS A 354 12.08 -25.75 -1.42
CA LYS A 354 11.35 -24.59 -0.88
C LYS A 354 11.38 -24.58 0.65
N ILE A 355 11.15 -25.72 1.30
CA ILE A 355 11.23 -25.84 2.76
C ILE A 355 12.63 -25.49 3.26
N LYS A 356 13.68 -26.02 2.64
CA LYS A 356 15.07 -25.66 2.98
C LYS A 356 15.35 -24.17 2.82
N ASP A 357 14.83 -23.54 1.76
CA ASP A 357 14.99 -22.11 1.52
C ASP A 357 14.24 -21.26 2.56
N LEU A 358 13.10 -21.74 3.07
CA LEU A 358 12.37 -21.09 4.16
C LEU A 358 13.13 -21.20 5.49
N ILE A 359 13.71 -22.37 5.79
CA ILE A 359 14.52 -22.60 6.99
C ILE A 359 15.72 -21.65 7.02
N LYS A 360 16.39 -21.43 5.88
CA LYS A 360 17.50 -20.47 5.76
C LYS A 360 17.09 -19.01 6.03
N GLN A 361 15.79 -18.72 6.06
CA GLN A 361 15.23 -17.38 6.27
C GLN A 361 14.64 -17.20 7.68
N GLU A 362 15.05 -18.00 8.65
CA GLU A 362 14.57 -17.93 10.04
C GLU A 362 14.58 -16.49 10.60
N ASP A 363 15.70 -15.77 10.45
CA ASP A 363 15.83 -14.38 10.92
C ASP A 363 14.87 -13.42 10.23
N PHE A 364 14.57 -13.64 8.95
CA PHE A 364 13.59 -12.83 8.22
C PHE A 364 12.19 -13.00 8.82
N TYR A 365 11.79 -14.24 9.09
CA TYR A 365 10.49 -14.53 9.70
C TYR A 365 10.41 -14.06 11.15
N ARG A 366 11.51 -14.13 11.91
CA ARG A 366 11.61 -13.55 13.24
C ARG A 366 11.39 -12.03 13.21
N LYS A 367 12.08 -11.31 12.32
CA LYS A 367 11.90 -9.85 12.12
C LYS A 367 10.47 -9.49 11.69
N LYS A 368 9.81 -10.35 10.91
CA LYS A 368 8.41 -10.17 10.50
C LYS A 368 7.43 -10.18 11.68
N ILE A 369 7.69 -10.95 12.74
CA ILE A 369 6.87 -10.92 13.97
C ILE A 369 7.03 -9.60 14.73
N ILE A 370 8.28 -9.13 14.81
CA ILE A 370 8.62 -7.88 15.50
C ILE A 370 7.88 -6.73 14.82
N ASN A 371 7.94 -6.60 13.48
CA ASN A 371 7.22 -5.58 12.71
C ASN A 371 7.29 -4.17 13.36
N ASN A 372 8.50 -3.74 13.74
CA ASN A 372 8.80 -2.49 14.47
C ASN A 372 8.11 -2.32 15.84
N LYS A 373 7.60 -3.41 16.43
CA LYS A 373 7.01 -3.43 17.78
C LYS A 373 8.04 -3.98 18.78
N ILE A 374 8.83 -3.08 19.36
CA ILE A 374 9.92 -3.40 20.31
C ILE A 374 9.43 -4.30 21.47
N PHE A 375 8.19 -4.12 21.93
CA PHE A 375 7.65 -4.93 23.03
C PHE A 375 7.57 -6.45 22.70
N ARG A 376 7.44 -6.83 21.42
CA ARG A 376 7.42 -8.23 21.00
C ARG A 376 8.81 -8.86 20.96
N GLU A 377 9.85 -8.05 20.78
CA GLU A 377 11.22 -8.53 20.59
C GLU A 377 11.75 -9.28 21.81
N LYS A 378 11.49 -8.73 23.01
CA LYS A 378 11.87 -9.36 24.28
C LYS A 378 11.22 -10.73 24.46
N VAL A 379 9.91 -10.83 24.19
CA VAL A 379 9.17 -12.09 24.30
C VAL A 379 9.61 -13.09 23.23
N LEU A 380 9.88 -12.63 22.01
CA LEU A 380 10.27 -13.47 20.89
C LEU A 380 11.65 -14.14 21.09
N ALA A 381 12.50 -13.61 21.98
CA ALA A 381 13.74 -14.29 22.36
C ALA A 381 13.49 -15.69 22.95
N ASN A 382 12.32 -15.91 23.59
CA ASN A 382 11.91 -17.21 24.14
C ASN A 382 11.41 -18.19 23.05
N TYR A 383 11.07 -17.68 21.86
CA TYR A 383 10.46 -18.43 20.75
C TYR A 383 11.16 -18.08 19.42
N PRO A 384 12.46 -18.35 19.27
CA PRO A 384 13.26 -17.89 18.14
C PRO A 384 12.73 -18.39 16.79
N ARG A 385 12.12 -19.59 16.77
CA ARG A 385 11.63 -20.26 15.56
C ARG A 385 10.14 -20.04 15.27
N LEU A 386 9.41 -19.33 16.13
CA LEU A 386 7.96 -19.15 15.97
C LEU A 386 7.56 -18.60 14.61
N GLY A 387 8.32 -17.65 14.07
CA GLY A 387 8.06 -17.08 12.74
C GLY A 387 8.23 -18.10 11.62
N LEU A 388 9.29 -18.90 11.68
CA LEU A 388 9.55 -19.97 10.72
C LEU A 388 8.49 -21.07 10.81
N TYR A 389 8.17 -21.52 12.03
CA TYR A 389 7.16 -22.54 12.27
C TYR A 389 5.79 -22.08 11.78
N HIS A 390 5.37 -20.86 12.14
CA HIS A 390 4.15 -20.26 11.63
C HIS A 390 4.11 -20.30 10.09
N GLU A 391 5.17 -19.87 9.41
CA GLU A 391 5.21 -19.86 7.94
C GLU A 391 5.13 -21.27 7.33
N LEU A 392 5.90 -22.23 7.85
CA LEU A 392 5.90 -23.61 7.35
C LEU A 392 4.53 -24.26 7.51
N LEU A 393 3.90 -24.08 8.68
CA LEU A 393 2.59 -24.64 8.96
C LEU A 393 1.50 -23.91 8.16
N PHE A 394 1.54 -22.58 8.07
CA PHE A 394 0.60 -21.84 7.23
C PHE A 394 0.65 -22.27 5.76
N ARG A 395 1.86 -22.51 5.24
CA ARG A 395 2.03 -23.01 3.87
C ARG A 395 1.45 -24.40 3.69
N GLY A 396 1.61 -25.32 4.63
CA GLY A 396 1.03 -26.66 4.45
C GLY A 396 -0.48 -26.68 4.58
N LEU A 397 -1.08 -25.85 5.44
CA LEU A 397 -2.53 -25.69 5.46
C LEU A 397 -3.06 -25.27 4.09
N MET A 398 -2.41 -24.27 3.47
CA MET A 398 -2.78 -23.80 2.13
C MET A 398 -2.43 -24.83 1.04
N ALA A 399 -1.33 -25.58 1.18
CA ALA A 399 -0.95 -26.65 0.28
C ALA A 399 -2.01 -27.75 0.21
N GLU A 400 -2.53 -28.17 1.37
CA GLU A 400 -3.58 -29.18 1.47
C GLU A 400 -4.92 -28.63 0.95
N ASN A 401 -5.37 -27.48 1.48
CA ASN A 401 -6.72 -26.95 1.20
C ASN A 401 -6.90 -26.31 -0.19
N ILE A 402 -5.81 -25.92 -0.85
CA ILE A 402 -5.87 -25.28 -2.18
C ILE A 402 -5.26 -26.20 -3.24
N PHE A 403 -4.06 -26.72 -2.99
CA PHE A 403 -3.28 -27.42 -4.02
C PHE A 403 -3.37 -28.95 -3.92
N GLN A 404 -4.01 -29.49 -2.88
CA GLN A 404 -4.07 -30.94 -2.61
C GLN A 404 -2.67 -31.59 -2.54
N VAL A 405 -1.72 -30.88 -1.92
CA VAL A 405 -0.32 -31.28 -1.81
C VAL A 405 -0.01 -31.71 -0.38
N ASP A 406 0.62 -32.88 -0.23
CA ASP A 406 1.18 -33.32 1.04
C ASP A 406 2.48 -32.58 1.37
N TRP A 407 2.32 -31.52 2.16
CA TRP A 407 3.40 -30.68 2.69
C TRP A 407 3.88 -31.15 4.07
N GLN A 408 3.04 -31.86 4.80
CA GLN A 408 3.24 -32.20 6.21
C GLN A 408 4.43 -33.14 6.39
N GLU A 409 4.43 -34.26 5.66
CA GLU A 409 5.51 -35.26 5.71
C GLU A 409 6.87 -34.61 5.39
N ARG A 410 6.86 -33.68 4.43
CA ARG A 410 8.04 -32.96 3.95
C ARG A 410 8.61 -32.02 5.01
N VAL A 411 7.76 -31.33 5.77
CA VAL A 411 8.19 -30.49 6.88
C VAL A 411 8.83 -31.34 7.98
N PHE A 412 8.20 -32.45 8.36
CA PHE A 412 8.72 -33.30 9.44
C PHE A 412 10.00 -34.06 9.10
N LYS A 413 10.28 -34.26 7.82
CA LYS A 413 11.59 -34.72 7.34
C LYS A 413 12.72 -33.73 7.66
N HIS A 414 12.42 -32.43 7.73
CA HIS A 414 13.42 -31.38 7.94
C HIS A 414 13.44 -30.82 9.36
N ILE A 415 12.31 -30.82 10.07
CA ILE A 415 12.20 -30.35 11.45
C ILE A 415 11.41 -31.38 12.25
N PRO A 416 11.99 -32.00 13.29
CA PRO A 416 11.31 -33.00 14.09
C PRO A 416 9.99 -32.50 14.69
N ARG A 417 8.95 -33.36 14.66
CA ARG A 417 7.64 -33.07 15.28
C ARG A 417 7.74 -32.63 16.73
N LYS A 418 8.68 -33.20 17.50
CA LYS A 418 8.90 -32.88 18.92
C LYS A 418 9.27 -31.41 19.15
N ASP A 419 9.94 -30.76 18.21
CA ASP A 419 10.39 -29.37 18.33
C ASP A 419 9.20 -28.41 18.30
N PHE A 420 8.22 -28.69 17.43
CA PHE A 420 6.96 -27.94 17.39
C PHE A 420 6.16 -28.11 18.70
N LEU A 421 6.01 -29.35 19.18
CA LEU A 421 5.30 -29.63 20.42
C LEU A 421 5.95 -28.99 21.66
N LEU A 422 7.28 -28.91 21.68
CA LEU A 422 7.99 -28.23 22.76
C LEU A 422 7.67 -26.73 22.78
N GLU A 423 7.68 -26.08 21.62
CA GLU A 423 7.35 -24.66 21.51
C GLU A 423 5.89 -24.37 21.85
N SER A 424 4.95 -25.24 21.46
CA SER A 424 3.53 -25.07 21.80
C SER A 424 3.27 -25.22 23.30
N LYS A 425 3.93 -26.17 23.97
CA LYS A 425 3.84 -26.31 25.44
C LYS A 425 4.34 -25.07 26.16
N LYS A 426 5.45 -24.47 25.70
CA LYS A 426 5.97 -23.21 26.27
C LYS A 426 4.93 -22.08 26.15
N LEU A 427 4.32 -21.91 24.98
CA LEU A 427 3.29 -20.89 24.75
C LEU A 427 2.03 -21.11 25.59
N LEU A 428 1.50 -22.34 25.64
CA LEU A 428 0.29 -22.67 26.39
C LEU A 428 0.44 -22.52 27.91
N ASN A 429 1.68 -22.58 28.41
CA ASN A 429 2.02 -22.38 29.82
C ASN A 429 2.33 -20.91 30.16
N ASN A 430 2.41 -19.99 29.18
CA ASN A 430 2.69 -18.57 29.42
C ASN A 430 1.68 -17.67 28.69
N PHE A 431 0.61 -17.32 29.42
CA PHE A 431 -0.47 -16.47 28.94
C PHE A 431 -0.03 -15.06 28.52
N LYS A 432 0.96 -14.48 29.22
CA LYS A 432 1.48 -13.15 28.89
C LYS A 432 2.21 -13.14 27.55
N ASP A 433 2.98 -14.19 27.28
CA ASP A 433 3.68 -14.35 26.00
C ASP A 433 2.68 -14.58 24.87
N LEU A 434 1.66 -15.41 25.11
CA LEU A 434 0.58 -15.66 24.16
C LEU A 434 -0.15 -14.37 23.80
N GLU A 435 -0.53 -13.56 24.79
CA GLU A 435 -1.16 -12.25 24.58
C GLU A 435 -0.26 -11.29 23.79
N THR A 436 1.03 -11.23 24.15
CA THR A 436 2.01 -10.35 23.50
C THR A 436 2.23 -10.70 22.02
N LEU A 437 2.36 -12.00 21.74
CA LEU A 437 2.60 -12.54 20.40
C LEU A 437 1.30 -12.67 19.58
N SER A 438 0.14 -12.70 20.24
CA SER A 438 -1.23 -12.61 19.69
C SER A 438 -1.40 -13.43 18.41
N THR A 439 -1.53 -12.78 17.25
CA THR A 439 -1.69 -13.38 15.93
C THR A 439 -0.76 -14.57 15.69
N PHE A 440 0.53 -14.41 15.95
CA PHE A 440 1.52 -15.44 15.58
C PHE A 440 1.45 -16.65 16.51
N ALA A 441 1.23 -16.44 17.81
CA ALA A 441 1.09 -17.53 18.78
C ALA A 441 -0.22 -18.31 18.56
N VAL A 442 -1.35 -17.61 18.41
CA VAL A 442 -2.66 -18.24 18.18
C VAL A 442 -2.66 -19.02 16.86
N ASN A 443 -2.21 -18.40 15.77
CA ASN A 443 -2.12 -19.09 14.48
C ASN A 443 -1.22 -20.32 14.59
N TYR A 444 -0.05 -20.19 15.23
CA TYR A 444 0.88 -21.30 15.38
C TYR A 444 0.24 -22.51 16.06
N LEU A 445 -0.48 -22.30 17.17
CA LEU A 445 -1.12 -23.37 17.93
C LEU A 445 -2.19 -24.11 17.10
N PHE A 446 -3.10 -23.37 16.47
CA PHE A 446 -4.15 -23.97 15.62
C PHE A 446 -3.60 -24.61 14.35
N LEU A 447 -2.62 -23.98 13.70
CA LEU A 447 -1.92 -24.56 12.55
C LEU A 447 -1.21 -25.86 12.92
N LEU A 448 -0.59 -25.92 14.10
CA LEU A 448 0.01 -27.14 14.60
C LEU A 448 -1.05 -28.20 14.86
N ALA A 449 -2.18 -27.86 15.49
CA ALA A 449 -3.27 -28.80 15.71
C ALA A 449 -3.82 -29.40 14.39
N PHE A 450 -3.99 -28.56 13.36
CA PHE A 450 -4.33 -29.00 12.00
C PHE A 450 -3.28 -29.96 11.45
N PHE A 451 -1.99 -29.57 11.49
CA PHE A 451 -0.90 -30.41 11.03
C PHE A 451 -0.83 -31.73 11.77
N LEU A 452 -1.10 -31.77 13.06
CA LEU A 452 -1.05 -33.00 13.84
C LEU A 452 -2.30 -33.87 13.68
N LYS A 453 -3.35 -33.36 13.03
CA LYS A 453 -4.68 -33.98 12.95
C LYS A 453 -5.19 -34.40 14.34
N ASN A 454 -4.92 -33.58 15.36
CA ASN A 454 -5.14 -33.92 16.77
C ASN A 454 -6.22 -33.03 17.41
N LYS A 455 -7.45 -33.57 17.48
CA LYS A 455 -8.61 -32.88 18.08
C LYS A 455 -8.48 -32.65 19.59
N ASN A 456 -7.80 -33.52 20.33
CA ASN A 456 -7.59 -33.34 21.77
C ASN A 456 -6.67 -32.16 22.04
N PHE A 457 -5.62 -32.01 21.22
CA PHE A 457 -4.74 -30.85 21.29
C PHE A 457 -5.46 -29.55 20.87
N GLU A 458 -6.32 -29.59 19.85
CA GLU A 458 -7.18 -28.45 19.49
C GLU A 458 -8.08 -28.03 20.66
N ARG A 459 -8.67 -29.01 21.38
CA ARG A 459 -9.50 -28.75 22.57
C ARG A 459 -8.70 -28.11 23.70
N GLU A 460 -7.51 -28.64 24.01
CA GLU A 460 -6.59 -28.06 25.02
C GLU A 460 -6.27 -26.59 24.72
N ILE A 461 -5.97 -26.27 23.45
CA ILE A 461 -5.72 -24.89 23.00
C ILE A 461 -6.93 -24.00 23.29
N LYS A 462 -8.13 -24.44 22.91
CA LYS A 462 -9.38 -23.68 23.11
C LYS A 462 -9.67 -23.43 24.59
N ASP A 463 -9.50 -24.44 25.44
CA ASP A 463 -9.73 -24.33 26.88
C ASP A 463 -8.77 -23.30 27.52
N LYS A 464 -7.47 -23.38 27.19
CA LYS A 464 -6.46 -22.42 27.65
C LYS A 464 -6.76 -20.99 27.20
N LEU A 465 -7.18 -20.82 25.95
CA LEU A 465 -7.54 -19.52 25.40
C LEU A 465 -8.83 -18.95 26.02
N ILE A 466 -9.83 -19.77 26.36
CA ILE A 466 -11.00 -19.31 27.13
C ILE A 466 -10.56 -18.75 28.48
N CYS A 467 -9.71 -19.47 29.21
CA CYS A 467 -9.20 -19.00 30.51
C CYS A 467 -8.50 -17.64 30.35
N LEU A 468 -7.63 -17.49 29.35
CA LEU A 468 -6.96 -16.24 29.04
C LEU A 468 -7.98 -15.13 28.77
N ILE A 469 -8.89 -15.32 27.81
CA ILE A 469 -9.86 -14.30 27.38
C ILE A 469 -10.77 -13.83 28.53
N LYS A 470 -11.18 -14.74 29.40
CA LYS A 470 -11.99 -14.42 30.58
C LYS A 470 -11.20 -13.61 31.62
N SER A 471 -9.93 -13.94 31.83
CA SER A 471 -9.05 -13.23 32.77
C SER A 471 -8.52 -11.89 32.24
N SER A 472 -8.41 -11.73 30.92
CA SER A 472 -7.86 -10.52 30.30
C SER A 472 -8.86 -9.37 30.35
N THR A 473 -8.43 -8.25 30.94
CA THR A 473 -9.17 -6.98 30.89
C THR A 473 -9.02 -6.26 29.55
N PHE A 474 -7.94 -6.57 28.79
CA PHE A 474 -7.55 -5.86 27.56
C PHE A 474 -7.69 -4.33 27.74
N LYS A 475 -6.99 -3.79 28.75
CA LYS A 475 -7.05 -2.38 29.18
C LYS A 475 -7.06 -1.38 28.01
N GLU A 476 -7.65 -0.21 28.23
CA GLU A 476 -7.79 0.88 27.25
C GLU A 476 -6.46 1.52 26.77
N GLU A 477 -5.31 1.09 27.32
CA GLU A 477 -4.02 1.44 26.76
C GLU A 477 -3.90 0.92 25.33
N LYS A 478 -3.62 1.83 24.39
CA LYS A 478 -3.59 1.60 22.93
C LYS A 478 -2.94 0.28 22.47
N CYS A 479 -1.81 -0.11 23.08
CA CYS A 479 -1.11 -1.34 22.72
C CYS A 479 -1.87 -2.60 23.15
N SER A 480 -2.46 -2.57 24.34
CA SER A 480 -3.24 -3.65 24.94
C SER A 480 -4.53 -3.89 24.15
N LEU A 481 -5.29 -2.84 23.86
CA LEU A 481 -6.52 -2.93 23.06
C LEU A 481 -6.27 -3.52 21.67
N LYS A 482 -5.24 -3.03 20.97
CA LYS A 482 -4.91 -3.51 19.61
C LYS A 482 -4.45 -4.97 19.61
N ASN A 483 -3.61 -5.37 20.56
CA ASN A 483 -3.15 -6.76 20.67
C ASN A 483 -4.29 -7.71 21.09
N GLY A 484 -5.17 -7.27 22.00
CA GLY A 484 -6.36 -8.03 22.38
C GLY A 484 -7.28 -8.32 21.19
N PHE A 485 -7.54 -7.31 20.34
CA PHE A 485 -8.29 -7.53 19.10
C PHE A 485 -7.61 -8.51 18.16
N TYR A 486 -6.29 -8.43 17.98
CA TYR A 486 -5.55 -9.38 17.15
C TYR A 486 -5.59 -10.79 17.71
N LEU A 487 -5.50 -10.95 19.03
CA LEU A 487 -5.62 -12.25 19.66
C LEU A 487 -7.01 -12.85 19.39
N LEU A 488 -8.07 -12.10 19.67
CA LEU A 488 -9.45 -12.59 19.54
C LEU A 488 -9.84 -12.86 18.08
N SER A 489 -9.54 -11.94 17.16
CA SER A 489 -9.80 -12.15 15.73
C SER A 489 -9.09 -13.41 15.21
N HIS A 490 -7.83 -13.62 15.59
CA HIS A 490 -7.10 -14.81 15.18
C HIS A 490 -7.56 -16.10 15.87
N CYS A 491 -8.26 -16.05 17.00
CA CYS A 491 -8.96 -17.22 17.53
C CYS A 491 -10.06 -17.69 16.55
N LEU A 492 -10.80 -16.76 15.93
CA LEU A 492 -11.81 -17.10 14.91
C LEU A 492 -11.15 -17.52 13.59
N VAL A 493 -10.16 -16.76 13.12
CA VAL A 493 -9.50 -17.03 11.82
C VAL A 493 -8.73 -18.35 11.87
N ALA A 494 -7.91 -18.58 12.89
CA ALA A 494 -7.12 -19.80 12.98
C ALA A 494 -7.99 -21.02 13.36
N GLY A 495 -8.99 -20.85 14.22
CA GLY A 495 -9.95 -21.91 14.57
C GLY A 495 -10.85 -22.34 13.41
N SER A 496 -11.08 -21.46 12.42
CA SER A 496 -11.72 -21.80 11.14
C SER A 496 -10.74 -22.27 10.06
N GLU A 497 -9.49 -22.58 10.44
CA GLU A 497 -8.43 -22.99 9.53
C GLU A 497 -8.26 -21.99 8.37
N PHE A 498 -8.24 -20.70 8.71
CA PHE A 498 -8.20 -19.61 7.74
C PHE A 498 -9.35 -19.69 6.72
N TYR A 499 -10.56 -19.89 7.26
CA TYR A 499 -11.83 -19.97 6.52
C TYR A 499 -12.00 -21.22 5.64
N SER A 500 -11.10 -22.20 5.71
CA SER A 500 -11.29 -23.47 4.98
C SER A 500 -12.34 -24.37 5.64
N LYS A 501 -12.51 -24.23 6.97
CA LYS A 501 -13.39 -25.05 7.80
C LYS A 501 -14.55 -24.22 8.34
N LYS A 502 -15.76 -24.80 8.31
CA LYS A 502 -16.93 -24.22 8.97
C LYS A 502 -16.75 -24.33 10.49
N ILE A 503 -17.03 -23.23 11.19
CA ILE A 503 -17.08 -23.20 12.66
C ILE A 503 -18.53 -23.07 13.10
N PHE A 504 -18.83 -23.58 14.30
CA PHE A 504 -20.19 -23.72 14.80
C PHE A 504 -20.43 -22.75 15.96
N PRO A 505 -21.52 -21.96 15.93
CA PRO A 505 -21.79 -20.94 16.96
C PRO A 505 -22.05 -21.53 18.34
N GLU A 506 -22.54 -22.77 18.40
CA GLU A 506 -22.84 -23.49 19.63
C GLU A 506 -21.57 -23.93 20.36
N GLU A 507 -20.42 -23.90 19.69
CA GLU A 507 -19.15 -24.17 20.32
C GLU A 507 -18.77 -23.00 21.24
N ASN A 508 -18.82 -23.26 22.55
CA ASN A 508 -18.56 -22.30 23.62
C ASN A 508 -17.33 -21.42 23.38
N PHE A 509 -16.25 -21.98 22.82
CA PHE A 509 -15.04 -21.24 22.50
C PHE A 509 -15.31 -20.03 21.58
N PHE A 510 -15.99 -20.25 20.46
CA PHE A 510 -16.22 -19.20 19.47
C PHE A 510 -17.24 -18.16 19.96
N ALA A 511 -18.25 -18.59 20.73
CA ALA A 511 -19.19 -17.68 21.38
C ALA A 511 -18.48 -16.70 22.31
N VAL A 512 -17.64 -17.21 23.23
CA VAL A 512 -16.86 -16.40 24.18
C VAL A 512 -15.93 -15.42 23.47
N VAL A 513 -15.23 -15.87 22.42
CA VAL A 513 -14.35 -15.01 21.61
C VAL A 513 -15.14 -13.87 20.98
N PHE A 514 -16.26 -14.18 20.33
CA PHE A 514 -17.06 -13.20 19.59
C PHE A 514 -17.69 -12.15 20.52
N GLU A 515 -18.28 -12.56 21.64
CA GLU A 515 -18.87 -11.66 22.64
C GLU A 515 -17.82 -10.70 23.22
N LYS A 516 -16.61 -11.20 23.50
CA LYS A 516 -15.51 -10.34 23.96
C LYS A 516 -15.10 -9.33 22.89
N MET A 517 -15.00 -9.74 21.62
CA MET A 517 -14.69 -8.82 20.51
C MET A 517 -15.75 -7.74 20.36
N GLU A 518 -17.03 -8.12 20.42
CA GLU A 518 -18.16 -7.21 20.28
C GLU A 518 -18.15 -6.14 21.39
N LYS A 519 -17.99 -6.56 22.65
CA LYS A 519 -17.90 -5.63 23.79
C LYS A 519 -16.70 -4.68 23.67
N LEU A 520 -15.54 -5.20 23.26
CA LEU A 520 -14.36 -4.35 23.04
C LEU A 520 -14.59 -3.34 21.91
N LEU A 521 -15.33 -3.73 20.87
CA LEU A 521 -15.61 -2.87 19.72
C LEU A 521 -16.64 -1.79 20.07
N GLN A 522 -17.71 -2.16 20.79
CA GLN A 522 -18.70 -1.22 21.33
C GLN A 522 -18.03 -0.12 22.16
N ASN A 523 -17.14 -0.50 23.07
CA ASN A 523 -16.51 0.45 23.99
C ASN A 523 -15.43 1.33 23.35
N ASN A 524 -14.89 0.94 22.18
CA ASN A 524 -13.72 1.60 21.59
C ASN A 524 -13.84 1.85 20.09
N PHE A 525 -15.07 2.00 19.58
CA PHE A 525 -15.35 2.01 18.15
C PHE A 525 -14.46 2.99 17.35
N SER A 526 -14.31 4.23 17.79
CA SER A 526 -13.50 5.26 17.10
C SER A 526 -11.98 4.98 17.11
N LYS A 527 -11.50 4.20 18.10
CA LYS A 527 -10.09 3.86 18.31
C LYS A 527 -9.65 2.60 17.55
N ILE A 528 -10.59 1.83 17.02
CA ILE A 528 -10.33 0.56 16.33
C ILE A 528 -10.31 0.80 14.81
N SER A 529 -9.29 0.26 14.14
CA SER A 529 -9.16 0.43 12.68
C SER A 529 -10.27 -0.28 11.91
N LEU A 530 -10.61 0.26 10.75
CA LEU A 530 -11.58 -0.35 9.85
C LEU A 530 -11.23 -1.80 9.44
N ASP A 531 -9.95 -2.18 9.39
CA ASP A 531 -9.52 -3.57 9.21
C ASP A 531 -10.13 -4.51 10.27
N ASN A 532 -9.94 -4.18 11.55
CA ASN A 532 -10.43 -5.00 12.67
C ASN A 532 -11.96 -4.99 12.76
N LYS A 533 -12.61 -3.87 12.41
CA LYS A 533 -14.08 -3.77 12.32
C LYS A 533 -14.64 -4.73 11.25
N LEU A 534 -14.01 -4.75 10.08
CA LEU A 534 -14.40 -5.65 9.00
C LEU A 534 -14.07 -7.11 9.33
N GLU A 535 -12.96 -7.37 10.03
CA GLU A 535 -12.62 -8.70 10.51
C GLU A 535 -13.63 -9.22 11.53
N PHE A 536 -14.13 -8.36 12.42
CA PHE A 536 -15.25 -8.67 13.30
C PHE A 536 -16.51 -9.04 12.51
N LEU A 537 -16.87 -8.29 11.46
CA LEU A 537 -18.00 -8.66 10.60
C LEU A 537 -17.78 -9.99 9.87
N VAL A 538 -16.57 -10.29 9.40
CA VAL A 538 -16.24 -11.61 8.84
C VAL A 538 -16.46 -12.69 9.90
N GLY A 539 -16.05 -12.46 11.15
CA GLY A 539 -16.33 -13.34 12.29
C GLY A 539 -17.83 -13.56 12.51
N ALA A 540 -18.63 -12.50 12.44
CA ALA A 540 -20.08 -12.57 12.55
C ALA A 540 -20.68 -13.46 11.45
N ARG A 541 -20.19 -13.33 10.20
CA ARG A 541 -20.61 -14.20 9.08
C ARG A 541 -20.19 -15.65 9.26
N LEU A 542 -18.97 -15.90 9.74
CA LEU A 542 -18.51 -17.27 10.03
C LEU A 542 -19.41 -17.97 11.05
N LEU A 543 -19.84 -17.23 12.07
CA LEU A 543 -20.70 -17.72 13.14
C LEU A 543 -22.19 -17.54 12.87
N ASN A 544 -22.59 -17.13 11.67
CA ASN A 544 -23.98 -16.84 11.35
C ASN A 544 -24.69 -15.97 12.42
N LYS A 545 -23.96 -15.05 13.06
CA LYS A 545 -24.46 -14.14 14.10
C LYS A 545 -24.82 -12.78 13.52
N LYS A 546 -25.88 -12.18 14.07
CA LYS A 546 -26.21 -10.76 13.88
C LYS A 546 -25.52 -9.93 14.95
N THR A 547 -25.25 -8.66 14.65
CA THR A 547 -24.62 -7.71 15.57
C THR A 547 -25.18 -6.32 15.31
N ASP A 548 -25.46 -5.58 16.38
CA ASP A 548 -25.99 -4.21 16.30
C ASP A 548 -24.93 -3.21 15.82
N LEU A 549 -23.66 -3.61 15.80
CA LEU A 549 -22.56 -2.80 15.28
C LEU A 549 -22.48 -2.77 13.76
N GLU A 550 -23.19 -3.66 13.06
CA GLU A 550 -23.08 -3.81 11.61
C GLU A 550 -23.38 -2.49 10.89
N GLU A 551 -24.47 -1.83 11.25
CA GLU A 551 -24.87 -0.59 10.60
C GLU A 551 -23.83 0.52 10.78
N ALA A 552 -23.28 0.65 11.99
CA ALA A 552 -22.22 1.62 12.29
C ALA A 552 -20.95 1.36 11.46
N ILE A 553 -20.55 0.09 11.32
CA ILE A 553 -19.38 -0.29 10.50
C ILE A 553 -19.64 0.00 9.02
N GLN A 554 -20.84 -0.29 8.51
CA GLN A 554 -21.18 0.02 7.12
C GLN A 554 -21.20 1.52 6.84
N ARG A 555 -21.74 2.34 7.76
CA ARG A 555 -21.66 3.81 7.66
C ARG A 555 -20.21 4.29 7.58
N GLU A 556 -19.30 3.71 8.36
CA GLU A 556 -17.87 4.05 8.28
C GLU A 556 -17.22 3.62 6.96
N VAL A 557 -17.57 2.44 6.44
CA VAL A 557 -17.12 1.97 5.11
C VAL A 557 -17.50 2.97 4.03
N GLU A 558 -18.74 3.47 4.05
CA GLU A 558 -19.21 4.44 3.06
C GLU A 558 -18.41 5.75 3.09
N GLN A 559 -17.92 6.16 4.26
CA GLN A 559 -17.11 7.36 4.44
C GLN A 559 -15.62 7.12 4.16
N SER A 560 -15.22 5.87 3.96
CA SER A 560 -13.83 5.43 3.88
C SER A 560 -13.36 5.12 2.45
N TRP A 561 -14.09 5.58 1.44
CA TRP A 561 -13.65 5.52 0.06
C TRP A 561 -12.35 6.29 -0.16
N SER A 562 -11.39 5.66 -0.83
CA SER A 562 -10.21 6.36 -1.30
C SER A 562 -10.62 7.47 -2.27
N PRO A 563 -10.18 8.71 -2.05
CA PRO A 563 -10.56 9.79 -2.95
C PRO A 563 -9.88 9.64 -4.33
N ILE A 564 -8.80 8.87 -4.41
CA ILE A 564 -8.02 8.63 -5.63
C ILE A 564 -8.25 7.25 -6.26
N GLY A 565 -9.00 6.31 -5.68
CA GLY A 565 -9.15 4.98 -6.29
C GLY A 565 -10.32 4.17 -5.77
N ASN A 566 -10.67 3.06 -6.43
CA ASN A 566 -11.83 2.25 -6.06
C ASN A 566 -11.45 1.20 -4.98
N PHE A 567 -11.05 1.71 -3.81
CA PHE A 567 -10.67 0.92 -2.65
C PHE A 567 -10.94 1.68 -1.35
N LEU A 568 -11.06 0.96 -0.23
CA LEU A 568 -11.26 1.51 1.11
C LEU A 568 -9.94 1.83 1.80
N ILE A 569 -9.89 2.97 2.48
CA ILE A 569 -8.77 3.45 3.30
C ILE A 569 -9.21 3.63 4.76
N ASP A 570 -8.29 3.58 5.73
CA ASP A 570 -8.63 3.86 7.13
C ASP A 570 -8.65 5.38 7.37
N THR A 571 -9.84 5.96 7.51
CA THR A 571 -10.02 7.43 7.59
C THR A 571 -10.58 7.94 8.91
N LYS A 572 -11.24 7.07 9.69
CA LYS A 572 -12.00 7.43 10.89
C LYS A 572 -11.38 6.95 12.19
N ASN A 573 -10.30 6.18 12.10
CA ASN A 573 -9.55 5.72 13.26
C ASN A 573 -8.77 6.86 13.92
N GLU A 574 -9.21 7.27 15.10
CA GLU A 574 -8.62 8.38 15.88
C GLU A 574 -7.20 8.07 16.37
N GLU A 575 -6.88 6.78 16.56
CA GLU A 575 -5.58 6.33 17.05
C GLU A 575 -4.50 6.30 15.96
N SER A 576 -4.86 6.43 14.69
CA SER A 576 -3.94 6.28 13.58
C SER A 576 -3.72 7.59 12.84
N LYS A 577 -2.67 8.33 13.23
CA LYS A 577 -2.08 9.41 12.40
C LYS A 577 -1.24 8.87 11.24
N ASP A 578 -1.13 7.54 11.11
CA ASP A 578 -0.30 6.87 10.12
C ASP A 578 -0.92 6.97 8.71
N TYR A 579 -0.41 7.92 7.93
CA TYR A 579 -0.80 8.09 6.52
C TYR A 579 -0.37 6.91 5.64
N SER A 580 0.55 6.05 6.09
CA SER A 580 0.91 4.84 5.35
C SER A 580 -0.24 3.83 5.26
N ARG A 581 -1.33 4.01 6.02
CA ARG A 581 -2.53 3.16 5.94
C ARG A 581 -3.55 3.61 4.88
N LYS A 582 -3.24 4.68 4.15
CA LYS A 582 -4.11 5.29 3.12
C LYS A 582 -3.65 4.94 1.70
N ASP A 583 -2.64 4.10 1.53
CA ASP A 583 -2.15 3.67 0.23
C ASP A 583 -2.83 2.37 -0.24
N PHE A 584 -2.67 2.06 -1.52
CA PHE A 584 -3.27 0.89 -2.16
C PHE A 584 -2.78 -0.45 -1.56
N PHE A 585 -1.48 -0.64 -1.37
CA PHE A 585 -0.91 -1.90 -0.90
C PHE A 585 -1.23 -2.16 0.57
N SER A 586 -1.18 -1.10 1.41
CA SER A 586 -1.56 -1.20 2.82
C SER A 586 -3.04 -1.56 3.02
N SER A 587 -3.87 -1.21 2.04
CA SER A 587 -5.33 -1.34 2.12
C SER A 587 -5.87 -2.67 1.62
N GLU A 588 -5.03 -3.51 1.00
CA GLU A 588 -5.45 -4.79 0.41
C GLU A 588 -6.21 -5.66 1.42
N HIS A 589 -5.66 -5.83 2.63
CA HIS A 589 -6.26 -6.65 3.68
C HIS A 589 -7.66 -6.16 4.08
N ARG A 590 -7.82 -4.86 4.31
CA ARG A 590 -9.12 -4.24 4.59
C ARG A 590 -10.13 -4.48 3.50
N ASN A 591 -9.70 -4.33 2.24
CA ASN A 591 -10.58 -4.47 1.10
C ASN A 591 -11.02 -5.92 0.92
N VAL A 592 -10.15 -6.91 1.09
CA VAL A 592 -10.57 -8.32 1.04
C VAL A 592 -11.53 -8.69 2.19
N LEU A 593 -11.31 -8.17 3.40
CA LEU A 593 -12.24 -8.37 4.53
C LEU A 593 -13.61 -7.76 4.23
N PHE A 594 -13.65 -6.55 3.65
CA PHE A 594 -14.90 -5.94 3.20
C PHE A 594 -15.65 -6.82 2.20
N LEU A 595 -14.95 -7.37 1.20
CA LEU A 595 -15.55 -8.28 0.22
C LEU A 595 -16.10 -9.56 0.86
N MET A 596 -15.42 -10.10 1.86
CA MET A 596 -15.85 -11.31 2.58
C MET A 596 -17.09 -11.02 3.44
N ALA A 597 -17.07 -9.95 4.24
CA ALA A 597 -18.18 -9.54 5.11
C ALA A 597 -19.45 -9.19 4.31
N ASN A 598 -19.27 -8.69 3.08
CA ASN A 598 -20.34 -8.24 2.19
C ASN A 598 -20.49 -9.12 0.95
N TYR A 599 -20.13 -10.39 1.03
CA TYR A 599 -20.11 -11.28 -0.14
C TYR A 599 -21.47 -11.38 -0.85
N ASN A 600 -22.58 -11.21 -0.13
CA ASN A 600 -23.92 -11.16 -0.74
C ASN A 600 -24.04 -10.05 -1.80
N LEU A 601 -23.31 -8.94 -1.66
CA LEU A 601 -23.26 -7.86 -2.65
C LEU A 601 -22.48 -8.23 -3.93
N LEU A 602 -21.71 -9.33 -3.89
CA LEU A 602 -21.00 -9.88 -5.05
C LEU A 602 -21.79 -11.00 -5.75
N ARG A 603 -22.95 -11.38 -5.24
CA ARG A 603 -23.91 -12.25 -5.92
C ARG A 603 -24.81 -11.32 -6.76
N LYS A 604 -24.75 -11.50 -8.07
CA LYS A 604 -25.65 -10.80 -9.00
C LYS A 604 -27.07 -11.30 -8.79
#